data_AF-U5CWY8-F1
#
_entry.id   AF-U5CWY8-F1
#
_cell.length_a   1.000
_cell.length_b   1.000
_cell.length_c   1.000
_cell.angle_alpha   90.00
_cell.angle_beta   90.00
_cell.angle_gamma   90.00
#
_symmetry.space_group_name_H-M   'P 1'
#
loop_
_entity.id
_entity.type
_entity.pdbx_description
1 polymer ?
#
loop_
_entity_poly.entity_id
_entity_poly.type
_entity_poly.pdbx_seq_one_letter_code
_entity_poly.pdbx_strand_id
1 'polypeptide(L)' 'MAILSISRRRKLLDDYSIIALADTSWELLDISGSAVSNVGLERVPGICPNLKALDIRFGTGNQISE' A
#
# COMPACT_ATOMS: atom_id res chain seq x y z
N MET A 1 -2.17 6.29 9.94
CA MET A 1 -2.00 6.61 8.50
C MET A 1 -0.77 7.46 8.14
N ALA A 2 -0.17 8.24 9.04
CA ALA A 2 0.99 9.08 8.69
C ALA A 2 2.21 8.27 8.23
N ILE A 3 2.60 7.20 8.95
CA ILE A 3 3.75 6.37 8.61
C ILE A 3 3.58 5.69 7.25
N LEU A 4 2.42 5.08 7.00
CA LEU A 4 2.08 4.49 5.70
C LEU A 4 2.27 5.48 4.54
N SER A 5 1.76 6.70 4.72
CA SER A 5 1.87 7.78 3.73
C SER A 5 3.33 8.18 3.47
N ILE A 6 4.14 8.24 4.53
CA ILE A 6 5.57 8.53 4.44
C ILE A 6 6.29 7.40 3.71
N SER A 7 6.06 6.14 4.10
CA SER A 7 6.65 4.96 3.45
C SER A 7 6.34 4.94 1.96
N ARG A 8 5.09 5.20 1.57
CA ARG A 8 4.68 5.27 0.16
C ARG A 8 5.41 6.37 -0.61
N ARG A 9 5.41 7.61 -0.09
CA ARG A 9 6.09 8.76 -0.74
C ARG A 9 7.59 8.57 -0.86
N ARG A 10 8.19 7.77 0.02
CA ARG A 10 9.62 7.47 0.03
C ARG A 10 9.99 6.19 -0.73
N LYS A 11 9.01 5.54 -1.38
CA LYS A 11 9.18 4.26 -2.07
C LYS A 11 9.69 3.15 -1.14
N LEU A 12 9.31 3.23 0.13
CA LEU A 12 9.61 2.25 1.18
C LEU A 12 8.39 1.37 1.52
N LEU A 13 7.26 1.58 0.84
CA LEU A 13 6.06 0.77 1.02
C LEU A 13 6.11 -0.43 0.06
N ASP A 14 6.26 -1.61 0.65
CA ASP A 14 6.42 -2.94 0.05
C ASP A 14 5.62 -3.98 0.86
N ASP A 15 5.71 -5.25 0.49
CA ASP A 15 4.96 -6.34 1.14
C ASP A 15 5.26 -6.45 2.64
N TYR A 16 6.51 -6.28 3.06
CA TYR A 16 6.88 -6.42 4.47
C TYR A 16 6.37 -5.24 5.29
N SER A 17 6.54 -4.02 4.78
CA SER A 17 6.14 -2.80 5.47
C SER A 17 4.62 -2.63 5.51
N ILE A 18 3.87 -3.03 4.48
CA ILE A 18 2.40 -2.98 4.55
C ILE A 18 1.87 -3.93 5.62
N ILE A 19 2.43 -5.14 5.72
CA ILE A 19 2.05 -6.11 6.76
C ILE A 19 2.43 -5.60 8.15
N ALA A 20 3.62 -5.03 8.32
CA ALA A 20 4.09 -4.52 9.60
C ALA A 20 3.30 -3.30 10.09
N LEU A 21 2.75 -2.50 9.17
CA LEU A 21 1.97 -1.30 9.49
C LEU A 21 0.46 -1.56 9.57
N ALA A 22 -0.01 -2.69 9.03
CA ALA A 22 -1.42 -3.03 8.97
C ALA A 22 -2.05 -3.04 10.37
N ASP A 23 -3.24 -2.44 10.47
CA ASP A 23 -3.95 -2.27 11.73
C ASP A 23 -5.45 -2.47 11.50
N THR A 24 -6.13 -3.04 12.51
CA THR A 24 -7.55 -3.41 12.40
C THR A 24 -8.47 -2.20 12.27
N SER A 25 -8.02 -0.99 12.63
CA SER A 25 -8.79 0.26 12.50
C SER A 25 -8.84 0.83 11.07
N TRP A 26 -8.11 0.23 10.12
CA TRP A 26 -8.03 0.76 8.76
C TRP A 26 -9.35 0.54 8.01
N GLU A 27 -9.97 1.65 7.60
CA GLU A 27 -11.14 1.63 6.71
C GLU A 27 -10.78 1.96 5.26
N LEU A 28 -9.75 2.79 5.07
CA LEU A 28 -9.31 3.27 3.76
C LEU A 28 -7.81 3.02 3.65
N LEU A 29 -7.38 2.45 2.53
CA LEU A 29 -5.98 2.15 2.27
C LEU A 29 -5.57 2.67 0.89
N ASP A 30 -4.53 3.49 0.85
CA ASP A 30 -3.90 3.97 -0.38
C ASP A 30 -2.48 3.40 -0.49
N ILE A 31 -2.31 2.45 -1.40
CA ILE A 31 -1.02 1.86 -1.77
C ILE A 31 -0.62 2.23 -3.20
N SER A 32 -1.21 3.29 -3.76
CA SER A 32 -0.92 3.74 -5.11
C SER A 32 0.56 4.11 -5.30
N GLY A 33 1.16 3.62 -6.40
CA GLY A 33 2.57 3.82 -6.71
C GLY A 33 3.54 3.25 -5.66
N SER A 34 3.10 2.28 -4.85
CA SER A 34 3.96 1.52 -3.95
C SER A 34 4.59 0.30 -4.65
N ALA A 35 5.48 -0.40 -3.95
CA ALA A 35 6.08 -1.67 -4.38
C ALA A 35 5.34 -2.88 -3.78
N VAL A 36 4.12 -2.70 -3.26
CA VAL A 36 3.31 -3.81 -2.74
C VAL A 36 2.86 -4.69 -3.91
N SER A 37 3.16 -5.99 -3.80
CA SER A 37 2.80 -7.02 -4.76
C SER A 37 1.41 -7.58 -4.48
N ASN A 38 0.89 -8.39 -5.41
CA ASN A 38 -0.36 -9.14 -5.18
C ASN A 38 -0.26 -10.08 -3.97
N VAL A 39 0.92 -10.65 -3.70
CA VAL A 39 1.14 -11.57 -2.55
C VAL A 39 1.07 -10.81 -1.23
N GLY A 40 1.67 -9.61 -1.17
CA GLY A 40 1.53 -8.73 -0.01
C GLY A 40 0.08 -8.31 0.19
N LEU A 41 -0.62 -7.97 -0.90
CA LEU A 41 -2.00 -7.53 -0.87
C LEU A 41 -2.97 -8.60 -0.37
N GLU A 42 -2.80 -9.86 -0.76
CA GLU A 42 -3.62 -10.99 -0.30
C GLU A 42 -3.63 -11.15 1.23
N ARG A 43 -2.58 -10.68 1.92
CA ARG A 43 -2.47 -10.75 3.38
C ARG A 43 -3.22 -9.63 4.10
N VAL A 44 -3.41 -8.49 3.46
CA VAL A 44 -3.98 -7.29 4.08
C VAL A 44 -5.41 -7.50 4.60
N PRO A 45 -6.35 -8.14 3.86
CA PRO A 45 -7.72 -8.35 4.34
C PRO A 45 -7.80 -9.16 5.64
N GLY A 46 -6.86 -10.08 5.87
CA GLY A 46 -6.80 -10.86 7.10
C GLY A 46 -6.39 -10.05 8.33
N ILE A 47 -5.70 -8.92 8.14
CA ILE A 47 -5.21 -8.04 9.21
C ILE A 47 -6.11 -6.81 9.38
N CYS A 48 -6.68 -6.32 8.27
CA CYS A 48 -7.52 -5.12 8.23
C CYS A 48 -8.98 -5.48 7.91
N PRO A 49 -9.74 -6.11 8.83
CA PRO A 49 -11.09 -6.60 8.54
C PRO A 49 -12.11 -5.49 8.27
N ASN A 50 -11.81 -4.25 8.66
CA ASN A 50 -12.69 -3.09 8.48
C ASN A 50 -12.44 -2.34 7.17
N LEU A 51 -11.58 -2.85 6.27
CA LEU A 51 -11.22 -2.16 5.05
C LEU A 51 -12.41 -2.08 4.08
N LYS A 52 -12.80 -0.86 3.72
CA LYS A 52 -13.95 -0.55 2.85
C LYS A 52 -13.53 -0.10 1.46
N ALA A 53 -12.37 0.56 1.36
CA ALA A 53 -11.85 1.02 0.08
C ALA A 53 -10.32 0.91 0.01
N LEU A 54 -9.84 0.62 -1.20
CA LEU A 54 -8.44 0.38 -1.49
C LEU A 54 -8.07 1.05 -2.82
N ASP A 55 -7.01 1.85 -2.83
CA ASP A 55 -6.41 2.41 -4.04
C ASP A 55 -5.09 1.69 -4.36
N ILE A 56 -5.07 0.98 -5.50
CA ILE A 56 -3.93 0.20 -6.01
C ILE A 56 -3.33 0.78 -7.29
N ARG A 57 -3.69 2.00 -7.68
CA ARG A 57 -3.26 2.54 -8.98
C ARG A 57 -1.73 2.62 -9.03
N PHE A 58 -1.14 2.01 -10.05
CA PHE A 58 0.26 2.22 -10.35
C PHE A 58 0.45 3.66 -10.83
N GLY A 59 1.36 4.39 -10.18
CA GLY A 59 1.75 5.70 -10.68
C GLY A 59 2.43 5.50 -12.03
N THR A 60 1.89 6.12 -13.09
CA THR A 60 2.55 6.22 -14.38
C THR A 60 3.76 7.15 -14.22
N GLY A 61 4.83 6.62 -13.60
CA GLY A 61 6.12 7.26 -13.63
C GLY A 61 6.53 7.38 -15.08
N ASN A 62 6.50 8.61 -15.58
CA ASN A 62 6.86 9.04 -16.92
C ASN A 62 7.93 8.11 -17.51
N GLN A 63 7.52 7.13 -18.32
CA GLN A 63 8.43 6.36 -19.17
C GLN A 63 8.77 7.29 -20.34
N ILE A 64 9.60 8.29 -20.09
CA ILE A 64 10.40 8.88 -21.16
C ILE A 64 11.51 7.87 -21.39
N SER A 65 11.22 6.91 -22.26
CA SER A 65 12.21 6.06 -22.90
C SER A 65 13.14 6.98 -23.69
N GLU A 66 14.44 6.95 -23.40
CA GLU A 66 15.49 7.52 -24.25
C GLU A 66 15.57 6.79 -25.60
#